data_AF-A0A3B8XWC2-F1
#
_entry.id   AF-A0A3B8XWC2-F1
#
_cell.length_a   1.000
_cell.length_b   1.000
_cell.length_c   1.000
_cell.angle_alpha   90.00
_cell.angle_beta   90.00
_cell.angle_gamma   90.00
#
_symmetry.space_group_name_H-M   'P 1'
#
loop_
_entity.id
_entity.type
_entity.pdbx_description
1 polymer ?
#
loop_
_entity_poly.entity_id
_entity_poly.type
_entity_poly.pdbx_seq_one_letter_code
_entity_poly.pdbx_strand_id
1 'polypeptide(L)'
;MFFLLEVGTEELPADFIDEAIAQWQKQIPASLQEQFLTPDSIKVYGTPRRLAVLIAGLQDQQSDRTEVIKGPPATAAFKDGKPTKAAEGFARKQQVELDNLEIRPTEKGDFVFIQKKITGRPTKAILQELIPSWINGLEGRRFMRWGDGDLRFPRPIRWLVTLCDAEILPLELVNGSTTIISDRLSSGHRILHGGTINIPQASEYRETLKSVSVEVDPLQRRQTIETGVKQVAQELGGIADISEELIKEVTNLVEFPTAVPGKFDEEFLELPTEVITTVMVTHQRYFAVKEQKGSLLPNFITISNGDSAKSDIIAAGNQRVIRARLADAQFFYHADCS
;
A
#
# COMPACT_ATOMS: atom_id res chain seq x y z
N MET A 1 19.66 3.48 8.30
CA MET A 1 19.31 2.43 7.32
C MET A 1 18.08 2.82 6.48
N PHE A 2 17.96 2.19 5.31
CA PHE A 2 16.71 2.01 4.57
C PHE A 2 16.04 0.70 4.98
N PHE A 3 14.71 0.68 5.02
CA PHE A 3 13.91 -0.53 5.19
C PHE A 3 12.88 -0.64 4.08
N LEU A 4 12.78 -1.81 3.46
CA LEU A 4 11.77 -2.15 2.46
C LEU A 4 10.92 -3.31 2.98
N LEU A 5 9.60 -3.18 2.84
CA LEU A 5 8.65 -4.28 2.85
C LEU A 5 7.85 -4.24 1.54
N GLU A 6 7.82 -5.34 0.80
CA GLU A 6 6.88 -5.60 -0.30
C GLU A 6 6.03 -6.82 0.05
N VAL A 7 4.72 -6.66 -0.08
CA VAL A 7 3.74 -7.74 0.01
C VAL A 7 3.21 -7.99 -1.39
N GLY A 8 3.70 -9.05 -2.02
CA GLY A 8 3.32 -9.45 -3.37
C GLY A 8 2.10 -10.36 -3.38
N THR A 9 1.18 -10.14 -4.30
CA THR A 9 -0.14 -10.80 -4.32
C THR A 9 -0.58 -11.19 -5.73
N GLU A 10 -1.71 -11.90 -5.80
CA GLU A 10 -2.54 -11.88 -7.01
C GLU A 10 -3.24 -10.52 -7.18
N GLU A 11 -4.02 -10.35 -8.26
CA GLU A 11 -4.64 -9.07 -8.61
C GLU A 11 -5.65 -8.56 -7.56
N LEU A 12 -5.22 -7.55 -6.82
CA LEU A 12 -6.00 -6.82 -5.83
C LEU A 12 -7.16 -6.06 -6.51
N PRO A 13 -8.30 -5.91 -5.82
CA PRO A 13 -9.33 -4.97 -6.23
C PRO A 13 -8.78 -3.54 -6.32
N ALA A 14 -9.13 -2.81 -7.38
CA ALA A 14 -8.62 -1.46 -7.62
C ALA A 14 -8.98 -0.47 -6.50
N ASP A 15 -10.17 -0.61 -5.93
CA ASP A 15 -10.66 0.20 -4.80
C ASP A 15 -9.88 -0.06 -3.52
N PHE A 16 -9.47 -1.31 -3.29
CA PHE A 16 -8.71 -1.68 -2.09
C PHE A 16 -7.29 -1.11 -2.06
N ILE A 17 -6.65 -0.89 -3.21
CA ILE A 17 -5.24 -0.46 -3.25
C ILE A 17 -5.05 0.90 -2.56
N ASP A 18 -5.91 1.88 -2.86
CA ASP A 18 -5.82 3.21 -2.22
C ASP A 18 -6.23 3.16 -0.74
N GLU A 19 -7.21 2.33 -0.39
CA GLU A 19 -7.60 2.08 1.01
C GLU A 19 -6.42 1.51 1.81
N ALA A 20 -5.69 0.56 1.25
CA ALA A 20 -4.53 -0.07 1.88
C ALA A 20 -3.35 0.90 2.01
N ILE A 21 -3.07 1.69 0.97
CA ILE A 21 -2.04 2.75 1.01
C ILE A 21 -2.36 3.74 2.13
N ALA A 22 -3.60 4.23 2.21
CA ALA A 22 -4.02 5.18 3.24
C ALA A 22 -3.91 4.60 4.67
N GLN A 23 -4.26 3.33 4.84
CA GLN A 23 -4.10 2.64 6.12
C GLN A 23 -2.64 2.52 6.54
N TRP A 24 -1.75 2.09 5.64
CA TRP A 24 -0.32 2.00 5.93
C TRP A 24 0.33 3.36 6.18
N GLN A 25 -0.08 4.40 5.45
CA GLN A 25 0.36 5.78 5.69
C GLN A 25 -0.02 6.29 7.09
N LYS A 26 -1.05 5.73 7.72
CA LYS A 26 -1.44 6.06 9.10
C LYS A 26 -0.82 5.13 10.13
N GLN A 27 -0.92 3.81 9.92
CA GLN A 27 -0.54 2.79 10.89
C GLN A 27 0.98 2.70 11.07
N ILE A 28 1.75 2.74 9.97
CA ILE A 28 3.19 2.51 10.02
C ILE A 28 3.90 3.63 10.81
N PRO A 29 3.70 4.93 10.52
CA PRO A 29 4.33 5.99 11.30
C PRO A 29 3.96 5.93 12.78
N ALA A 30 2.69 5.67 13.11
CA ALA A 30 2.23 5.55 14.49
C ALA A 30 2.93 4.40 15.23
N SER A 31 3.00 3.21 14.63
CA SER A 31 3.66 2.06 15.24
C SER A 31 5.18 2.24 15.42
N LEU A 32 5.85 2.95 14.50
CA LEU A 32 7.27 3.28 14.65
C LEU A 32 7.49 4.30 15.77
N GLN A 33 6.61 5.30 15.88
CA GLN A 33 6.67 6.30 16.94
C GLN A 33 6.46 5.66 18.33
N GLU A 34 5.53 4.73 18.47
CA GLU A 34 5.33 3.95 19.69
C GLU A 34 6.58 3.15 20.10
N GLN A 35 7.38 2.77 19.09
CA GLN A 35 8.67 2.14 19.28
C GLN A 35 9.84 3.14 19.25
N PHE A 36 9.61 4.44 19.41
CA PHE A 36 10.68 5.45 19.49
C PHE A 36 11.65 5.42 18.29
N LEU A 37 11.17 4.98 17.13
CA LEU A 37 11.89 5.00 15.87
C LEU A 37 11.42 6.22 15.08
N THR A 38 12.37 6.99 14.56
CA THR A 38 12.09 8.26 13.86
C THR A 38 12.76 8.23 12.50
N PRO A 39 12.05 7.79 11.45
CA PRO A 39 12.59 7.80 10.10
C PRO A 39 12.60 9.20 9.50
N ASP A 40 13.48 9.43 8.52
CA ASP A 40 13.52 10.65 7.72
C ASP A 40 12.34 10.73 6.74
N SER A 41 11.94 9.58 6.17
CA SER A 41 10.77 9.52 5.30
C SER A 41 10.16 8.12 5.23
N ILE A 42 8.86 8.06 4.96
CA ILE A 42 8.09 6.84 4.72
C ILE A 42 7.35 7.03 3.40
N LYS A 43 7.59 6.15 2.43
CA LYS A 43 6.88 6.13 1.15
C LYS A 43 6.12 4.82 1.02
N VAL A 44 4.81 4.92 0.81
CA VAL A 44 3.92 3.77 0.62
C VAL A 44 3.53 3.71 -0.85
N TYR A 45 3.58 2.50 -1.40
CA TYR A 45 3.33 2.18 -2.80
C TYR A 45 2.26 1.10 -2.90
N GLY A 46 1.59 1.03 -4.04
CA GLY A 46 0.63 -0.03 -4.33
C GLY A 46 0.43 -0.17 -5.82
N THR A 47 0.19 -1.38 -6.28
CA THR A 47 -0.18 -1.74 -7.66
C THR A 47 -1.21 -2.87 -7.62
N PRO A 48 -1.79 -3.30 -8.76
CA PRO A 48 -2.64 -4.49 -8.81
C PRO A 48 -2.07 -5.73 -8.12
N ARG A 49 -0.74 -5.88 -8.04
CA ARG A 49 -0.12 -7.13 -7.57
C ARG A 49 0.80 -6.96 -6.37
N ARG A 50 0.86 -5.77 -5.77
CA ARG A 50 1.71 -5.55 -4.59
C ARG A 50 1.29 -4.34 -3.77
N LEU A 51 1.60 -4.39 -2.49
CA LEU A 51 1.68 -3.24 -1.60
C LEU A 51 3.11 -3.16 -1.09
N ALA A 52 3.68 -1.96 -0.98
CA ALA A 52 5.02 -1.81 -0.43
C ALA A 52 5.18 -0.56 0.42
N VAL A 53 6.15 -0.60 1.34
CA VAL A 53 6.61 0.56 2.08
C VAL A 53 8.14 0.62 2.02
N LEU A 54 8.66 1.79 1.69
CA LEU A 54 10.08 2.12 1.74
C LEU A 54 10.27 3.21 2.79
N ILE A 55 11.07 2.89 3.81
CA ILE A 55 11.38 3.79 4.92
C ILE A 55 12.86 4.16 4.83
N ALA A 56 13.16 5.45 4.84
CA ALA A 56 14.53 5.96 4.83
C ALA A 56 14.88 6.58 6.19
N GLY A 57 16.15 6.48 6.58
CA GLY A 57 16.67 7.17 7.77
C GLY A 57 16.30 6.53 9.10
N LEU A 58 16.00 5.23 9.15
CA LEU A 58 15.82 4.54 10.44
C LEU A 58 17.15 4.41 11.17
N GLN A 59 17.13 4.62 12.49
CA GLN A 59 18.28 4.33 13.36
C GLN A 59 18.54 2.83 13.41
N ASP A 60 19.79 2.39 13.54
CA ASP A 60 20.14 0.95 13.66
C ASP A 60 19.64 0.31 14.96
N GLN A 61 19.49 1.14 15.99
CA GLN A 61 19.03 0.78 17.31
C GLN A 61 18.19 1.92 17.89
N GLN A 62 17.18 1.59 18.68
CA GLN A 62 16.52 2.58 19.53
C GLN A 62 17.55 3.27 20.44
N SER A 63 17.32 4.54 20.76
CA SER A 63 18.08 5.20 21.81
C SER A 63 17.80 4.57 23.16
N ASP A 64 18.84 4.42 23.99
CA ASP A 64 18.66 4.16 25.41
C ASP A 64 17.74 5.22 26.01
N ARG A 65 16.80 4.79 26.85
CA ARG A 65 15.88 5.69 27.54
C ARG A 65 15.91 5.49 29.03
N THR A 66 15.48 6.51 29.73
CA THR A 66 15.35 6.50 31.18
C THR A 66 13.88 6.62 31.54
N GLU A 67 13.37 5.64 32.27
CA GLU A 67 12.01 5.68 32.81
C GLU A 67 12.07 5.96 34.31
N VAL A 68 11.28 6.94 34.77
CA VAL A 68 11.15 7.26 36.19
C VAL A 68 9.86 6.63 36.71
N ILE A 69 9.99 5.60 37.53
CA ILE A 69 8.85 4.85 38.06
C ILE A 69 8.57 5.32 39.48
N LYS A 70 7.35 5.83 39.71
CA LYS A 70 6.88 6.23 41.03
C LYS A 70 6.50 5.02 41.87
N GLY A 71 7.07 4.93 43.06
CA GLY A 71 6.83 3.90 44.06
C GLY A 71 5.87 4.34 45.16
N PRO A 72 5.90 3.68 46.32
CA PRO A 72 5.07 4.05 47.48
C PRO A 72 5.56 5.36 48.15
N PRO A 73 4.73 5.97 49.02
CA PRO A 73 5.16 7.12 49.84
C PRO A 73 6.41 6.79 50.65
N ALA A 74 7.29 7.78 50.83
CA ALA A 74 8.56 7.59 51.55
C ALA A 74 8.36 7.07 52.98
N THR A 75 7.29 7.52 53.66
CA THR A 75 6.91 7.08 55.01
C THR A 75 6.44 5.63 55.09
N ALA A 76 5.92 5.09 53.99
CA ALA A 76 5.57 3.68 53.88
C ALA A 76 6.77 2.83 53.48
N ALA A 77 7.67 3.38 52.66
CA ALA A 77 8.85 2.70 52.14
C ALA A 77 9.99 2.60 53.16
N PHE A 78 10.18 3.62 54.00
CA PHE A 78 11.24 3.69 54.99
C PHE A 78 10.67 4.03 56.37
N LYS A 79 11.09 3.28 57.38
CA LYS A 79 10.74 3.54 58.78
C LYS A 79 12.02 3.49 59.62
N ASP A 80 12.26 4.54 60.41
CA ASP A 80 13.48 4.69 61.23
C ASP A 80 14.79 4.53 60.43
N GLY A 81 14.79 5.02 59.17
CA GLY A 81 15.93 4.90 58.25
C GLY A 81 16.15 3.51 57.66
N LYS A 82 15.26 2.53 57.93
CA LYS A 82 15.34 1.17 57.39
C LYS A 82 14.25 0.92 56.33
N PRO A 83 14.57 0.21 55.24
CA PRO A 83 13.59 -0.19 54.24
C PRO A 83 12.54 -1.11 54.85
N THR A 84 11.27 -0.91 54.49
CA THR A 84 10.17 -1.78 54.89
C THR A 84 9.86 -2.79 53.79
N LYS A 85 8.93 -3.72 54.06
CA LYS A 85 8.38 -4.65 53.04
C LYS A 85 7.82 -3.93 51.81
N ALA A 86 7.36 -2.68 51.95
CA ALA A 86 6.86 -1.91 50.82
C ALA A 86 7.99 -1.47 49.88
N ALA A 87 9.14 -1.05 50.43
CA ALA A 87 10.34 -0.75 49.64
C ALA A 87 10.92 -2.02 49.00
N GLU A 88 11.05 -3.10 49.78
CA GLU A 88 11.56 -4.40 49.29
C GLU A 88 10.69 -4.97 48.17
N GLY A 89 9.36 -4.95 48.34
CA GLY A 89 8.42 -5.41 47.33
C GLY A 89 8.46 -4.56 46.06
N PHE A 90 8.61 -3.24 46.20
CA PHE A 90 8.74 -2.33 45.06
C PHE A 90 10.06 -2.56 44.31
N ALA A 91 11.20 -2.63 45.00
CA ALA A 91 12.51 -2.89 44.42
C ALA A 91 12.54 -4.26 43.70
N ARG A 92 12.00 -5.31 44.34
CA ARG A 92 11.89 -6.65 43.73
C ARG A 92 11.01 -6.65 42.49
N LYS A 93 9.87 -5.95 42.51
CA LYS A 93 8.98 -5.83 41.34
C LYS A 93 9.69 -5.14 40.16
N GLN A 94 10.52 -4.15 40.45
CA GLN A 94 11.26 -3.40 39.43
C GLN A 94 12.62 -4.02 39.07
N GLN A 95 13.00 -5.10 39.76
CA GLN A 95 14.27 -5.82 39.59
C GLN A 95 15.50 -4.92 39.79
N VAL A 96 15.46 -4.09 40.83
CA VAL A 96 16.58 -3.23 41.24
C VAL A 96 16.93 -3.45 42.70
N GLU A 97 18.16 -3.12 43.08
CA GLU A 97 18.58 -3.09 44.48
C GLU A 97 17.91 -1.92 45.24
N LEU A 98 17.73 -2.09 46.55
CA LEU A 98 17.13 -1.08 47.44
C LEU A 98 17.91 0.24 47.44
N ASP A 99 19.22 0.18 47.21
CA ASP A 99 20.10 1.36 47.19
C ASP A 99 19.87 2.24 45.96
N ASN A 100 19.15 1.75 44.94
CA ASN A 100 18.77 2.51 43.75
C ASN A 100 17.43 3.26 43.92
N LEU A 101 16.85 3.25 45.12
CA LEU A 101 15.63 3.98 45.44
C LEU A 101 15.96 5.44 45.77
N GLU A 102 15.33 6.37 45.07
CA GLU A 102 15.46 7.81 45.33
C GLU A 102 14.18 8.35 45.96
N ILE A 103 14.28 9.13 47.03
CA ILE A 103 13.14 9.86 47.58
C ILE A 103 13.06 11.23 46.89
N ARG A 104 11.91 11.55 46.29
CA ARG A 104 11.67 12.86 45.66
C ARG A 104 10.38 13.49 46.21
N PRO A 105 10.39 14.81 46.49
CA PRO A 105 9.19 15.52 46.93
C PRO A 105 8.16 15.62 45.79
N THR A 106 6.88 15.47 46.13
CA THR A 106 5.75 15.66 45.21
C THR A 106 4.65 16.48 45.90
N GLU A 107 3.66 16.96 45.14
CA GLU A 107 2.51 17.68 45.70
C GLU A 107 1.72 16.87 46.75
N LYS A 108 1.86 15.53 46.74
CA LYS A 108 1.21 14.61 47.68
C LYS A 108 2.16 14.11 48.79
N GLY A 109 3.28 14.81 49.01
CA GLY A 109 4.34 14.41 49.94
C GLY A 109 5.49 13.67 49.24
N ASP A 110 6.45 13.19 50.03
CA ASP A 110 7.63 12.51 49.54
C ASP A 110 7.30 11.08 49.09
N PHE A 111 7.80 10.70 47.91
CA PHE A 111 7.63 9.36 47.35
C PHE A 111 8.97 8.77 46.95
N VAL A 112 9.03 7.44 46.96
CA VAL A 112 10.15 6.71 46.38
C VAL A 112 10.01 6.65 44.87
N PHE A 113 11.12 6.75 44.16
CA PHE A 113 11.24 6.65 42.72
C PHE A 113 12.40 5.72 42.37
N ILE A 114 12.30 5.10 41.20
CA ILE A 114 13.42 4.40 40.56
C ILE A 114 13.65 5.04 39.22
N GLN A 115 14.92 5.30 38.91
CA GLN A 115 15.36 5.66 37.58
C GLN A 115 15.86 4.41 36.86
N LYS A 116 15.03 3.86 35.96
CA LYS A 116 15.37 2.65 35.21
C LYS A 116 15.94 3.03 33.84
N LYS A 117 17.19 2.62 33.59
CA LYS A 117 17.75 2.68 32.24
C LYS A 117 17.22 1.50 31.42
N ILE A 118 16.60 1.77 30.30
CA ILE A 118 16.11 0.80 29.33
C ILE A 118 17.04 0.87 28.12
N THR A 119 17.79 -0.21 27.89
CA THR A 119 18.64 -0.34 26.72
C THR A 119 17.78 -0.42 25.46
N GLY A 120 18.14 0.36 24.46
CA GLY A 120 17.43 0.34 23.18
C GLY A 120 17.54 -1.01 22.47
N ARG A 121 16.49 -1.43 21.78
CA ARG A 121 16.49 -2.69 21.01
C ARG A 121 17.00 -2.45 19.58
N PRO A 122 17.63 -3.46 18.94
CA PRO A 122 17.97 -3.38 17.52
C PRO A 122 16.72 -3.16 16.67
N THR A 123 16.78 -2.22 15.73
CA THR A 123 15.62 -1.84 14.91
C THR A 123 15.10 -3.01 14.06
N LYS A 124 16.00 -3.86 13.57
CA LYS A 124 15.65 -5.10 12.84
C LYS A 124 14.70 -5.99 13.64
N ALA A 125 14.97 -6.20 14.93
CA ALA A 125 14.13 -7.04 15.80
C ALA A 125 12.74 -6.42 16.04
N ILE A 126 12.68 -5.09 16.17
CA ILE A 126 11.41 -4.36 16.30
C ILE A 126 10.60 -4.47 15.01
N LEU A 127 11.23 -4.27 13.85
CA LEU A 127 10.56 -4.37 12.55
C LEU A 127 9.97 -5.78 12.34
N GLN A 128 10.70 -6.84 12.70
CA GLN A 128 10.18 -8.22 12.63
C GLN A 128 8.91 -8.43 13.46
N GLU A 129 8.78 -7.76 14.61
CA GLU A 129 7.58 -7.81 15.45
C GLU A 129 6.43 -6.95 14.88
N LEU A 130 6.75 -5.82 14.23
CA LEU A 130 5.73 -4.90 13.70
C LEU A 130 5.13 -5.37 12.37
N ILE A 131 5.93 -5.93 11.46
CA ILE A 131 5.49 -6.27 10.10
C ILE A 131 4.22 -7.15 10.07
N PRO A 132 4.09 -8.23 10.87
CA PRO A 132 2.86 -9.02 10.89
C PRO A 132 1.61 -8.18 11.20
N SER A 133 1.73 -7.18 12.08
CA SER A 133 0.61 -6.28 12.41
C SER A 133 0.26 -5.33 11.27
N TRP A 134 1.25 -4.92 10.45
CA TRP A 134 1.01 -4.09 9.27
C TRP A 134 0.30 -4.86 8.16
N ILE A 135 0.65 -6.15 7.98
CA ILE A 135 0.01 -7.00 6.97
C ILE A 135 -1.39 -7.40 7.43
N ASN A 136 -1.53 -7.90 8.66
CA ASN A 136 -2.78 -8.46 9.17
C ASN A 136 -3.77 -7.39 9.66
N GLY A 137 -3.29 -6.18 9.93
CA GLY A 137 -4.09 -5.05 10.38
C GLY A 137 -4.79 -4.28 9.25
N LEU A 138 -4.56 -4.65 7.99
CA LEU A 138 -5.31 -4.08 6.86
C LEU A 138 -6.77 -4.52 6.92
N GLU A 139 -7.66 -3.56 6.70
CA GLU A 139 -9.11 -3.77 6.64
C GLU A 139 -9.65 -3.33 5.27
N GLY A 140 -10.78 -3.89 4.86
CA GLY A 140 -11.42 -3.51 3.61
C GLY A 140 -12.53 -4.47 3.21
N ARG A 141 -13.15 -4.19 2.07
CA ARG A 141 -14.17 -5.06 1.49
C ARG A 141 -13.51 -6.31 0.89
N ARG A 142 -14.27 -7.40 0.79
CA ARG A 142 -13.87 -8.64 0.08
C ARG A 142 -12.62 -9.34 0.64
N PHE A 143 -12.30 -9.16 1.92
CA PHE A 143 -11.29 -9.97 2.60
C PHE A 143 -11.75 -11.43 2.67
N MET A 144 -10.87 -12.35 2.27
CA MET A 144 -11.11 -13.79 2.27
C MET A 144 -10.05 -14.49 3.10
N ARG A 145 -10.35 -15.70 3.56
CA ARG A 145 -9.36 -16.66 4.05
C ARG A 145 -8.89 -17.52 2.87
N TRP A 146 -7.61 -17.86 2.86
CA TRP A 146 -7.00 -18.59 1.75
C TRP A 146 -6.40 -19.91 2.23
N GLY A 147 -6.58 -20.97 1.44
CA GLY A 147 -6.09 -22.31 1.77
C GLY A 147 -6.81 -22.89 2.99
N ASP A 148 -6.03 -23.49 3.89
CA ASP A 148 -6.46 -24.11 5.14
C ASP A 148 -6.10 -23.28 6.38
N GLY A 149 -5.71 -22.01 6.19
CA GLY A 149 -5.34 -21.09 7.27
C GLY A 149 -6.33 -19.95 7.50
N ASP A 150 -6.04 -19.14 8.52
CA ASP A 150 -6.90 -18.04 8.98
C ASP A 150 -6.46 -16.65 8.51
N LEU A 151 -5.36 -16.54 7.76
CA LEU A 151 -4.88 -15.26 7.23
C LEU A 151 -5.96 -14.64 6.34
N ARG A 152 -6.40 -13.43 6.69
CA ARG A 152 -7.37 -12.68 5.92
C ARG A 152 -6.66 -11.66 5.05
N PHE A 153 -6.86 -11.75 3.74
CA PHE A 153 -6.35 -10.78 2.77
C PHE A 153 -7.28 -10.75 1.54
N PRO A 154 -7.39 -9.64 0.78
CA PRO A 154 -8.26 -9.60 -0.40
C PRO A 154 -7.90 -10.60 -1.50
N ARG A 155 -6.63 -10.99 -1.56
CA ARG A 155 -6.06 -11.96 -2.51
C ARG A 155 -4.94 -12.77 -1.86
N PRO A 156 -4.59 -13.95 -2.36
CA PRO A 156 -3.45 -14.70 -1.85
C PRO A 156 -2.17 -13.87 -1.93
N ILE A 157 -1.44 -13.80 -0.82
CA ILE A 157 -0.06 -13.32 -0.81
C ILE A 157 0.80 -14.43 -1.44
N ARG A 158 1.73 -14.03 -2.30
CA ARG A 158 2.54 -14.92 -3.15
C ARG A 158 4.04 -14.80 -2.87
N TRP A 159 4.52 -13.62 -2.52
CA TRP A 159 5.91 -13.39 -2.11
C TRP A 159 6.00 -12.26 -1.10
N LEU A 160 7.12 -12.22 -0.37
CA LEU A 160 7.46 -11.15 0.56
C LEU A 160 8.88 -10.69 0.27
N VAL A 161 9.08 -9.39 0.12
CA VAL A 161 10.42 -8.79 0.13
C VAL A 161 10.59 -8.01 1.41
N THR A 162 11.64 -8.32 2.19
CA THR A 162 11.99 -7.53 3.37
C THR A 162 13.48 -7.29 3.43
N LEU A 163 13.89 -6.03 3.27
CA LEU A 163 15.30 -5.63 3.25
C LEU A 163 15.57 -4.54 4.27
N CYS A 164 16.68 -4.65 4.99
CA CYS A 164 17.33 -3.54 5.70
C CYS A 164 18.64 -3.22 4.98
N ASP A 165 18.70 -2.08 4.31
CA ASP A 165 19.73 -1.76 3.32
C ASP A 165 19.88 -2.93 2.31
N ALA A 166 21.02 -3.62 2.27
CA ALA A 166 21.27 -4.76 1.38
C ALA A 166 20.93 -6.13 2.01
N GLU A 167 20.62 -6.16 3.30
CA GLU A 167 20.43 -7.41 4.06
C GLU A 167 18.96 -7.84 4.08
N ILE A 168 18.72 -9.14 3.89
CA ILE A 168 17.38 -9.71 4.07
C ILE A 168 17.04 -9.68 5.56
N LEU A 169 15.90 -9.07 5.89
CA LEU A 169 15.31 -9.16 7.23
C LEU A 169 14.43 -10.41 7.27
N PRO A 170 14.81 -11.51 7.95
CA PRO A 170 14.05 -12.75 7.87
C PRO A 170 12.67 -12.59 8.50
N LEU A 171 11.64 -12.99 7.76
CA LEU A 171 10.25 -12.97 8.17
C LEU A 171 9.56 -14.19 7.57
N GLU A 172 8.68 -14.80 8.35
CA GLU A 172 7.83 -15.89 7.89
C GLU A 172 6.37 -15.50 8.08
N LEU A 173 5.60 -15.63 7.02
CA LEU A 173 4.14 -15.51 7.07
C LEU A 173 3.53 -16.90 6.85
N VAL A 174 3.08 -17.49 7.95
CA VAL A 174 2.42 -18.80 7.96
C VAL A 174 0.92 -18.62 7.79
N ASN A 175 0.36 -19.33 6.81
CA ASN A 175 -1.08 -19.41 6.59
C ASN A 175 -1.50 -20.86 6.29
N GLY A 176 -1.90 -21.59 7.34
CA GLY A 176 -2.21 -23.01 7.25
C GLY A 176 -0.98 -23.81 6.81
N SER A 177 -1.14 -24.61 5.77
CA SER A 177 -0.08 -25.40 5.13
C SER A 177 0.92 -24.58 4.29
N THR A 178 0.63 -23.31 4.02
CA THR A 178 1.50 -22.43 3.22
C THR A 178 2.36 -21.56 4.13
N THR A 179 3.68 -21.53 3.90
CA THR A 179 4.60 -20.59 4.55
C THR A 179 5.29 -19.76 3.48
N ILE A 180 5.19 -18.44 3.60
CA ILE A 180 5.87 -17.48 2.74
C ILE A 180 7.05 -16.92 3.52
N ILE A 181 8.25 -17.20 3.04
CA ILE A 181 9.50 -16.70 3.63
C ILE A 181 9.91 -15.45 2.87
N SER A 182 10.35 -14.43 3.58
CA SER A 182 10.86 -13.23 2.94
C SER A 182 12.19 -13.44 2.24
N ASP A 183 12.39 -12.71 1.15
CA ASP A 183 13.62 -12.72 0.36
C ASP A 183 13.90 -11.31 -0.18
N ARG A 184 14.88 -11.17 -1.07
CA ARG A 184 15.10 -10.03 -1.96
C ARG A 184 14.38 -10.17 -3.31
N LEU A 185 13.67 -11.28 -3.50
CA LEU A 185 13.06 -11.66 -4.77
C LEU A 185 11.66 -11.09 -4.90
N SER A 186 11.49 -10.20 -5.88
CA SER A 186 10.19 -9.67 -6.30
C SER A 186 9.77 -10.28 -7.64
N SER A 187 8.61 -9.85 -8.18
CA SER A 187 8.14 -10.22 -9.51
C SER A 187 8.13 -9.01 -10.44
N GLY A 188 8.66 -9.20 -11.65
CA GLY A 188 8.49 -8.24 -12.75
C GLY A 188 7.04 -8.19 -13.26
N HIS A 189 6.81 -7.30 -14.21
CA HIS A 189 5.49 -7.11 -14.82
C HIS A 189 5.01 -8.39 -15.50
N ARG A 190 3.80 -8.86 -15.18
CA ARG A 190 3.30 -10.19 -15.60
C ARG A 190 3.42 -10.48 -17.10
N ILE A 191 3.14 -9.49 -17.95
CA ILE A 191 3.17 -9.62 -19.42
C ILE A 191 4.52 -9.18 -20.00
N LEU A 192 4.95 -7.95 -19.68
CA LEU A 192 6.14 -7.31 -20.24
C LEU A 192 7.48 -7.88 -19.74
N HIS A 193 7.50 -8.41 -18.51
CA HIS A 193 8.71 -8.91 -17.86
C HIS A 193 8.36 -10.04 -16.88
N GLY A 194 7.88 -11.16 -17.42
CA GLY A 194 7.48 -12.31 -16.61
C GLY A 194 8.67 -12.92 -15.88
N GLY A 195 8.53 -13.13 -14.58
CA GLY A 195 9.53 -13.82 -13.75
C GLY A 195 9.93 -13.07 -12.49
N THR A 196 10.82 -13.71 -11.74
CA THR A 196 11.39 -13.16 -10.50
C THR A 196 12.57 -12.25 -10.78
N ILE A 197 12.70 -11.20 -9.98
CA ILE A 197 13.75 -10.20 -10.09
C ILE A 197 14.38 -9.97 -8.72
N ASN A 198 15.66 -9.62 -8.70
CA ASN A 198 16.41 -9.36 -7.48
C ASN A 198 16.41 -7.85 -7.19
N ILE A 199 16.04 -7.46 -5.98
CA ILE A 199 16.25 -6.10 -5.45
C ILE A 199 17.57 -6.10 -4.66
N PRO A 200 18.64 -5.44 -5.17
CA PRO A 200 19.95 -5.49 -4.52
C PRO A 200 19.94 -4.86 -3.13
N GLN A 201 19.29 -3.70 -3.01
CA GLN A 201 19.19 -2.88 -1.80
C GLN A 201 17.80 -2.26 -1.67
N ALA A 202 17.34 -2.04 -0.44
CA ALA A 202 16.05 -1.42 -0.13
C ALA A 202 15.84 -0.08 -0.87
N SER A 203 16.86 0.77 -0.92
CA SER A 203 16.83 2.07 -1.60
C SER A 203 16.61 2.00 -3.11
N GLU A 204 16.97 0.88 -3.74
CA GLU A 204 16.90 0.67 -5.19
C GLU A 204 15.53 0.10 -5.64
N TYR A 205 14.59 -0.10 -4.71
CA TYR A 205 13.30 -0.77 -4.96
C TYR A 205 12.57 -0.24 -6.21
N ARG A 206 12.35 1.07 -6.28
CA ARG A 206 11.58 1.69 -7.36
C ARG A 206 12.29 1.60 -8.71
N GLU A 207 13.60 1.86 -8.72
CA GLU A 207 14.40 1.83 -9.96
C GLU A 207 14.51 0.41 -10.50
N THR A 208 14.71 -0.57 -9.61
CA THR A 208 14.72 -1.99 -9.95
C THR A 208 13.40 -2.41 -10.58
N LEU A 209 12.26 -2.10 -9.94
CA LEU A 209 10.94 -2.47 -10.48
C LEU A 209 10.60 -1.75 -11.78
N LYS A 210 11.00 -0.48 -11.92
CA LYS A 210 10.81 0.27 -13.16
C LYS A 210 11.57 -0.37 -14.34
N SER A 211 12.77 -0.90 -14.11
CA SER A 211 13.56 -1.59 -15.15
C SER A 211 12.88 -2.86 -15.70
N VAL A 212 11.93 -3.41 -14.96
CA VAL A 212 11.14 -4.60 -15.32
C VAL A 212 9.66 -4.25 -15.54
N SER A 213 9.43 -3.03 -16.02
CA SER A 213 8.14 -2.48 -16.41
C SER A 213 7.11 -2.46 -15.28
N VAL A 214 7.51 -2.09 -14.07
CA VAL A 214 6.56 -1.87 -12.95
C VAL A 214 6.81 -0.48 -12.36
N GLU A 215 5.91 0.47 -12.61
CA GLU A 215 5.92 1.76 -11.92
C GLU A 215 5.09 1.64 -10.64
N VAL A 216 5.74 1.46 -9.50
CA VAL A 216 5.07 1.23 -8.21
C VAL A 216 4.43 2.49 -7.61
N ASP A 217 4.85 3.66 -8.06
CA ASP A 217 4.33 4.93 -7.56
C ASP A 217 2.98 5.26 -8.23
N PRO A 218 1.86 5.27 -7.48
CA PRO A 218 0.54 5.56 -8.05
C PRO A 218 0.47 6.97 -8.62
N LEU A 219 1.20 7.95 -8.08
CA LEU A 219 1.19 9.33 -8.60
C LEU A 219 1.86 9.39 -9.97
N GLN A 220 2.96 8.66 -10.14
CA GLN A 220 3.68 8.58 -11.42
C GLN A 220 2.89 7.81 -12.48
N ARG A 221 2.25 6.70 -12.09
CA ARG A 221 1.33 5.97 -12.99
C ARG A 221 0.18 6.86 -13.43
N ARG A 222 -0.47 7.55 -12.49
CA ARG A 222 -1.55 8.49 -12.79
C ARG A 222 -1.12 9.58 -13.75
N GLN A 223 0.01 10.24 -13.50
CA GLN A 223 0.53 11.29 -14.39
C GLN A 223 0.81 10.77 -15.80
N THR A 224 1.36 9.55 -15.90
CA THR A 224 1.61 8.88 -17.19
C THR A 224 0.31 8.65 -17.94
N ILE A 225 -0.73 8.14 -17.25
CA ILE A 225 -2.05 7.91 -17.84
C ILE A 225 -2.68 9.23 -18.29
N GLU A 226 -2.75 10.24 -17.43
CA GLU A 226 -3.36 11.53 -17.76
C GLU A 226 -2.68 12.19 -18.97
N THR A 227 -1.35 12.13 -19.03
CA THR A 227 -0.57 12.68 -20.14
C THR A 227 -0.85 11.91 -21.43
N GLY A 228 -0.80 10.58 -21.37
CA GLY A 228 -1.07 9.72 -22.53
C GLY A 228 -2.49 9.87 -23.07
N VAL A 229 -3.49 9.93 -22.18
CA VAL A 229 -4.91 10.12 -22.57
C VAL A 229 -5.10 11.48 -23.23
N LYS A 230 -4.55 12.56 -22.66
CA LYS A 230 -4.64 13.90 -23.25
C LYS A 230 -3.98 13.96 -24.62
N GLN A 231 -2.80 13.36 -24.78
CA GLN A 231 -2.09 13.31 -26.05
C GLN A 231 -2.90 12.55 -27.11
N VAL A 232 -3.33 11.32 -26.80
CA VAL A 232 -4.11 10.50 -27.74
C VAL A 232 -5.43 11.18 -28.11
N ALA A 233 -6.10 11.86 -27.18
CA ALA A 233 -7.32 12.61 -27.48
C ALA A 233 -7.06 13.75 -28.48
N GLN A 234 -5.95 14.48 -28.32
CA GLN A 234 -5.57 15.55 -29.26
C GLN A 234 -5.25 15.00 -30.65
N GLU A 235 -4.56 13.86 -30.74
CA GLU A 235 -4.28 13.17 -32.01
C GLU A 235 -5.57 12.73 -32.73
N LEU A 236 -6.61 12.41 -31.96
CA LEU A 236 -7.96 12.11 -32.47
C LEU A 236 -8.80 13.37 -32.78
N GLY A 237 -8.25 14.58 -32.60
CA GLY A 237 -8.94 15.84 -32.85
C GLY A 237 -9.93 16.26 -31.76
N GLY A 238 -9.86 15.66 -30.58
CA GLY A 238 -10.79 15.89 -29.48
C GLY A 238 -10.13 16.16 -28.13
N ILE A 239 -10.96 16.08 -27.09
CA ILE A 239 -10.59 16.12 -25.68
C ILE A 239 -11.16 14.88 -24.98
N ALA A 240 -10.39 14.27 -24.08
CA ALA A 240 -10.87 13.15 -23.29
C ALA A 240 -11.64 13.64 -22.06
N ASP A 241 -12.74 12.97 -21.75
CA ASP A 241 -13.45 13.12 -20.49
C ASP A 241 -12.74 12.31 -19.39
N ILE A 242 -11.95 12.99 -18.56
CA ILE A 242 -11.13 12.37 -17.50
C ILE A 242 -11.75 12.72 -16.15
N SER A 243 -12.65 11.86 -15.67
CA SER A 243 -13.19 11.99 -14.32
C SER A 243 -12.18 11.53 -13.26
N GLU A 244 -12.24 12.13 -12.07
CA GLU A 244 -11.36 11.79 -10.95
C GLU A 244 -11.54 10.33 -10.49
N GLU A 245 -12.77 9.83 -10.54
CA GLU A 245 -13.10 8.45 -10.18
C GLU A 245 -12.49 7.45 -11.17
N LEU A 246 -12.65 7.69 -12.47
CA LEU A 246 -12.15 6.79 -13.51
C LEU A 246 -10.62 6.76 -13.54
N ILE A 247 -9.95 7.92 -13.49
CA ILE A 247 -8.49 7.94 -13.51
C ILE A 247 -7.89 7.23 -12.29
N LYS A 248 -8.53 7.36 -11.13
CA LYS A 248 -8.15 6.66 -9.90
C LYS A 248 -8.31 5.15 -10.05
N GLU A 249 -9.46 4.66 -10.52
CA GLU A 249 -9.70 3.22 -10.75
C GLU A 249 -8.68 2.66 -11.76
N VAL A 250 -8.53 3.32 -12.92
CA VAL A 250 -7.63 2.86 -14.00
C VAL A 250 -6.17 2.83 -13.57
N THR A 251 -5.72 3.83 -12.80
CA THR A 251 -4.37 3.84 -12.22
C THR A 251 -4.11 2.57 -11.41
N ASN A 252 -5.11 2.08 -10.70
CA ASN A 252 -5.01 0.89 -9.86
C ASN A 252 -5.33 -0.43 -10.57
N LEU A 253 -5.59 -0.42 -11.88
CA LEU A 253 -5.74 -1.61 -12.72
C LEU A 253 -4.46 -2.02 -13.46
N VAL A 254 -3.44 -1.15 -13.49
CA VAL A 254 -2.26 -1.32 -14.36
C VAL A 254 -0.95 -1.08 -13.62
N GLU A 255 0.12 -1.80 -13.95
CA GLU A 255 1.47 -1.59 -13.42
C GLU A 255 2.34 -0.75 -14.37
N PHE A 256 2.08 -0.79 -15.67
CA PHE A 256 2.81 -0.05 -16.70
C PHE A 256 1.88 0.43 -17.82
N PRO A 257 1.27 1.61 -17.65
CA PRO A 257 0.18 2.06 -18.51
C PRO A 257 0.66 2.47 -19.91
N THR A 258 -0.12 2.09 -20.93
CA THR A 258 -0.06 2.67 -22.28
C THR A 258 -1.47 3.09 -22.70
N ALA A 259 -1.64 4.34 -23.13
CA ALA A 259 -2.91 4.81 -23.69
C ALA A 259 -3.07 4.30 -25.13
N VAL A 260 -4.18 3.64 -25.43
CA VAL A 260 -4.46 3.03 -26.73
C VAL A 260 -5.77 3.60 -27.28
N PRO A 261 -5.75 4.24 -28.47
CA PRO A 261 -6.96 4.72 -29.11
C PRO A 261 -7.82 3.56 -29.65
N GLY A 262 -9.13 3.69 -29.47
CA GLY A 262 -10.14 2.81 -30.01
C GLY A 262 -11.24 3.60 -30.72
N LYS A 263 -12.05 2.88 -31.50
CA LYS A 263 -13.23 3.43 -32.18
C LYS A 263 -14.44 2.51 -32.01
N PHE A 264 -15.63 3.07 -32.07
CA PHE A 264 -16.87 2.30 -32.16
C PHE A 264 -17.66 2.75 -33.38
N ASP A 265 -18.66 1.98 -33.77
CA ASP A 265 -19.45 2.28 -34.97
C ASP A 265 -20.28 3.56 -34.74
N GLU A 266 -20.28 4.48 -35.72
CA GLU A 266 -20.98 5.77 -35.64
C GLU A 266 -22.49 5.62 -35.45
N GLU A 267 -23.06 4.47 -35.81
CA GLU A 267 -24.48 4.15 -35.58
C GLU A 267 -24.88 4.29 -34.10
N PHE A 268 -23.96 4.00 -33.17
CA PHE A 268 -24.24 4.12 -31.74
C PHE A 268 -24.35 5.57 -31.25
N LEU A 269 -23.93 6.56 -32.06
CA LEU A 269 -24.11 7.99 -31.72
C LEU A 269 -25.59 8.44 -31.76
N GLU A 270 -26.51 7.58 -32.24
CA GLU A 270 -27.95 7.82 -32.09
C GLU A 270 -28.42 7.71 -30.63
N LEU A 271 -27.66 7.01 -29.78
CA LEU A 271 -27.95 6.89 -28.36
C LEU A 271 -27.61 8.19 -27.61
N PRO A 272 -28.31 8.49 -26.50
CA PRO A 272 -27.92 9.57 -25.62
C PRO A 272 -26.46 9.43 -25.18
N THR A 273 -25.71 10.54 -25.16
CA THR A 273 -24.28 10.55 -24.81
C THR A 273 -24.04 9.95 -23.42
N GLU A 274 -24.95 10.15 -22.49
CA GLU A 274 -24.94 9.61 -21.14
C GLU A 274 -24.97 8.07 -21.13
N VAL A 275 -25.74 7.45 -22.04
CA VAL A 275 -25.80 5.99 -22.17
C VAL A 275 -24.46 5.45 -22.67
N ILE A 276 -23.92 6.05 -23.74
CA ILE A 276 -22.65 5.61 -24.35
C ILE A 276 -21.51 5.75 -23.34
N THR A 277 -21.39 6.92 -22.71
CA THR A 277 -20.35 7.21 -21.71
C THR A 277 -20.47 6.31 -20.49
N THR A 278 -21.69 6.06 -19.98
CA THR A 278 -21.90 5.13 -18.87
C THR A 278 -21.43 3.73 -19.20
N VAL A 279 -21.71 3.24 -20.41
CA VAL A 279 -21.26 1.92 -20.87
C VAL A 279 -19.72 1.85 -20.95
N MET A 280 -19.09 2.88 -21.54
CA MET A 280 -17.63 2.97 -21.63
C MET A 280 -16.95 2.99 -20.26
N VAL A 281 -17.41 3.83 -19.35
CA VAL A 281 -16.81 4.02 -18.03
C VAL A 281 -17.04 2.80 -17.15
N THR A 282 -18.31 2.39 -16.96
CA THR A 282 -18.68 1.39 -15.96
C THR A 282 -18.25 -0.02 -16.35
N HIS A 283 -18.41 -0.40 -17.61
CA HIS A 283 -18.11 -1.76 -18.04
C HIS A 283 -16.67 -1.93 -18.48
N GLN A 284 -16.06 -0.91 -19.06
CA GLN A 284 -14.78 -1.04 -19.77
C GLN A 284 -13.68 -0.09 -19.27
N ARG A 285 -13.99 0.88 -18.41
CA ARG A 285 -13.04 1.89 -17.90
C ARG A 285 -12.34 2.66 -19.02
N TYR A 286 -13.08 2.98 -20.07
CA TYR A 286 -12.56 3.79 -21.17
C TYR A 286 -12.83 5.27 -20.93
N PHE A 287 -11.91 6.10 -21.43
CA PHE A 287 -12.09 7.54 -21.51
C PHE A 287 -12.79 7.87 -22.83
N ALA A 288 -13.98 8.46 -22.73
CA ALA A 288 -14.72 8.95 -23.89
C ALA A 288 -14.02 10.17 -24.51
N VAL A 289 -14.03 10.29 -25.83
CA VAL A 289 -13.45 11.44 -26.54
C VAL A 289 -14.58 12.32 -27.10
N LYS A 290 -14.50 13.63 -26.84
CA LYS A 290 -15.46 14.63 -27.30
C LYS A 290 -14.75 15.64 -28.20
N GLU A 291 -15.48 16.24 -29.12
CA GLU A 291 -15.01 17.44 -29.82
C GLU A 291 -14.81 18.59 -28.82
N GLN A 292 -14.00 19.58 -29.22
CA GLN A 292 -13.84 20.81 -28.43
C GLN A 292 -15.17 21.55 -28.19
N LYS A 293 -16.15 21.37 -29.09
CA LYS A 293 -17.48 21.98 -29.02
C LYS A 293 -18.54 21.10 -28.33
N GLY A 294 -18.15 19.93 -27.81
CA GLY A 294 -18.93 19.15 -26.85
C GLY A 294 -19.61 17.88 -27.37
N SER A 295 -19.72 17.68 -28.69
CA SER A 295 -20.27 16.44 -29.26
C SER A 295 -19.34 15.25 -29.00
N LEU A 296 -19.91 14.07 -28.75
CA LEU A 296 -19.15 12.83 -28.59
C LEU A 296 -18.59 12.37 -29.95
N LEU A 297 -17.30 12.03 -29.99
CA LEU A 297 -16.67 11.39 -31.14
C LEU A 297 -16.88 9.87 -31.05
N PRO A 298 -16.88 9.13 -32.19
CA PRO A 298 -16.94 7.67 -32.22
C PRO A 298 -15.64 6.99 -31.75
N ASN A 299 -14.97 7.59 -30.75
CA ASN A 299 -13.66 7.22 -30.26
C ASN A 299 -13.66 7.09 -28.73
N PHE A 300 -12.79 6.21 -28.26
CA PHE A 300 -12.49 6.04 -26.84
C PHE A 300 -11.00 5.78 -26.66
N ILE A 301 -10.51 5.96 -25.44
CA ILE A 301 -9.12 5.65 -25.08
C ILE A 301 -9.16 4.62 -23.95
N THR A 302 -8.48 3.50 -24.14
CA THR A 302 -8.30 2.45 -23.13
C THR A 302 -6.87 2.48 -22.62
N ILE A 303 -6.67 2.10 -21.35
CA ILE A 303 -5.31 1.97 -20.78
C ILE A 303 -4.93 0.51 -20.74
N SER A 304 -3.94 0.17 -21.57
CA SER A 304 -3.36 -1.15 -21.63
C SER A 304 -2.33 -1.32 -20.51
N ASN A 305 -2.34 -2.49 -19.88
CA ASN A 305 -1.25 -3.02 -19.07
C ASN A 305 -0.43 -4.07 -19.84
N GLY A 306 -0.48 -4.03 -21.17
CA GLY A 306 0.15 -4.99 -22.08
C GLY A 306 1.25 -4.36 -22.91
N ASP A 307 1.77 -5.15 -23.85
CA ASP A 307 2.81 -4.72 -24.78
C ASP A 307 2.30 -3.63 -25.73
N SER A 308 2.91 -2.45 -25.66
CA SER A 308 2.57 -1.31 -26.51
C SER A 308 2.85 -1.57 -27.99
N ALA A 309 3.76 -2.49 -28.33
CA ALA A 309 3.98 -2.92 -29.71
C ALA A 309 2.78 -3.68 -30.30
N LYS A 310 1.83 -4.12 -29.45
CA LYS A 310 0.59 -4.82 -29.85
C LYS A 310 -0.64 -3.93 -29.73
N SER A 311 -0.47 -2.60 -29.72
CA SER A 311 -1.56 -1.64 -29.54
C SER A 311 -2.70 -1.83 -30.54
N ASP A 312 -2.42 -2.19 -31.79
CA ASP A 312 -3.46 -2.44 -32.81
C ASP A 312 -4.35 -3.65 -32.46
N ILE A 313 -3.74 -4.73 -31.96
CA ILE A 313 -4.45 -5.94 -31.54
C ILE A 313 -5.28 -5.63 -30.28
N ILE A 314 -4.70 -4.89 -29.34
CA ILE A 314 -5.36 -4.45 -28.12
C ILE A 314 -6.57 -3.59 -28.48
N ALA A 315 -6.39 -2.58 -29.35
CA ALA A 315 -7.46 -1.73 -29.85
C ALA A 315 -8.58 -2.58 -30.46
N ALA A 316 -8.28 -3.44 -31.45
CA ALA A 316 -9.28 -4.29 -32.09
C ALA A 316 -10.04 -5.21 -31.10
N GLY A 317 -9.35 -5.72 -30.07
CA GLY A 317 -9.97 -6.46 -28.98
C GLY A 317 -11.01 -5.61 -28.23
N ASN A 318 -10.60 -4.42 -27.77
CA ASN A 318 -11.45 -3.50 -27.01
C ASN A 318 -12.64 -2.99 -27.86
N GLN A 319 -12.43 -2.79 -29.17
CA GLN A 319 -13.48 -2.38 -30.12
C GLN A 319 -14.59 -3.44 -30.25
N ARG A 320 -14.22 -4.73 -30.32
CA ARG A 320 -15.21 -5.83 -30.33
C ARG A 320 -16.02 -5.88 -29.05
N VAL A 321 -15.38 -5.65 -27.90
CA VAL A 321 -16.05 -5.69 -26.60
C VAL A 321 -17.04 -4.52 -26.45
N ILE A 322 -16.64 -3.30 -26.80
CA ILE A 322 -17.52 -2.13 -26.68
C ILE A 322 -18.69 -2.19 -27.65
N ARG A 323 -18.47 -2.69 -28.87
CA ARG A 323 -19.55 -2.88 -29.85
C ARG A 323 -20.66 -3.77 -29.28
N ALA A 324 -20.30 -4.90 -28.67
CA ALA A 324 -21.28 -5.79 -28.05
C ALA A 324 -22.05 -5.09 -26.92
N ARG A 325 -21.36 -4.30 -26.08
CA ARG A 325 -22.01 -3.57 -24.98
C ARG A 325 -22.92 -2.43 -25.43
N LEU A 326 -22.53 -1.71 -26.48
CA LEU A 326 -23.36 -0.64 -27.04
C LEU A 326 -24.57 -1.21 -27.79
N ALA A 327 -24.42 -2.35 -28.47
CA ALA A 327 -25.55 -3.05 -29.09
C ALA A 327 -26.59 -3.50 -28.05
N ASP A 328 -26.14 -4.05 -26.91
CA ASP A 328 -27.03 -4.38 -25.79
C ASP A 328 -27.76 -3.13 -25.28
N ALA A 329 -27.02 -2.02 -25.05
CA ALA A 329 -27.60 -0.78 -24.58
C ALA A 329 -28.61 -0.16 -25.57
N GLN A 330 -28.31 -0.23 -26.87
CA GLN A 330 -29.20 0.23 -27.94
C GLN A 330 -30.51 -0.56 -27.97
N PHE A 331 -30.43 -1.88 -27.83
CA PHE A 331 -31.61 -2.73 -27.76
C PHE A 331 -32.51 -2.36 -26.57
N PHE A 332 -31.94 -2.18 -25.37
CA PHE A 332 -32.72 -1.78 -24.20
C PHE A 332 -33.30 -0.37 -24.33
N TYR A 333 -32.52 0.58 -24.86
CA TYR A 333 -32.99 1.94 -25.06
C TYR A 333 -34.20 1.99 -26.01
N HIS A 334 -34.16 1.26 -27.11
CA HIS A 334 -35.28 1.17 -28.05
C HIS A 334 -36.49 0.47 -27.46
N ALA A 335 -36.30 -0.60 -26.69
CA ALA A 335 -37.39 -1.30 -26.02
C ALA A 335 -38.08 -0.44 -24.94
N ASP A 336 -37.32 0.41 -24.23
CA ASP A 336 -37.87 1.31 -23.21
C ASP A 336 -38.56 2.55 -23.80
N CYS A 337 -38.18 2.95 -25.02
CA CYS A 337 -38.75 4.10 -25.73
C CYS A 337 -39.95 3.73 -26.63
N SER A 338 -40.23 2.44 -26.85
CA SER A 338 -41.34 1.92 -27.65
C SER A 338 -42.62 1.75 -26.85
#